data_AF-A0A432YGP4-F1
#
_entry.id   AF-A0A432YGP4-F1
#
_cell.length_a   1.000
_cell.length_b   1.000
_cell.length_c   1.000
_cell.angle_alpha   90.00
_cell.angle_beta   90.00
_cell.angle_gamma   90.00
#
_symmetry.space_group_name_H-M   'P 1'
#
loop_
_entity.id
_entity.type
_entity.pdbx_description
1 polymer ?
#
loop_
_entity_poly.entity_id
_entity_poly.type
_entity_poly.pdbx_seq_one_letter_code
_entity_poly.pdbx_strand_id
1 'polypeptide(L)'
;MLKKLLNVVLATGVVAVAFAIFCLPSIGLTYLGAWLISFVVDINFDSWITHTVILVLSAVWSLITLNTDTGDDMLKTLTMKR
;
A
#
# COMPACT_ATOMS: atom_id res chain seq x y z
N MET A 1 -12.20 30.63 -1.00
CA MET A 1 -11.28 29.75 -0.23
C MET A 1 -11.91 28.40 0.13
N LEU A 2 -13.15 28.36 0.63
CA LEU A 2 -13.84 27.11 1.00
C LEU A 2 -13.90 26.05 -0.11
N LYS A 3 -14.24 26.44 -1.35
CA LYS A 3 -14.23 25.54 -2.52
C LYS A 3 -12.84 24.96 -2.83
N LYS A 4 -11.79 25.75 -2.61
CA LYS A 4 -10.39 25.32 -2.81
C LYS A 4 -9.98 24.31 -1.73
N LEU A 5 -10.37 24.56 -0.47
CA LEU A 5 -10.14 23.65 0.65
C LEU A 5 -10.88 22.31 0.43
N LEU A 6 -12.16 22.37 0.03
CA LEU A 6 -12.97 21.18 -0.27
C LEU A 6 -12.36 20.34 -1.39
N ASN A 7 -11.89 20.98 -2.47
CA ASN A 7 -11.24 20.28 -3.58
C ASN A 7 -9.93 19.59 -3.14
N VAL A 8 -9.14 20.21 -2.25
CA VAL A 8 -7.92 19.60 -1.72
C VAL A 8 -8.25 18.37 -0.88
N VAL A 9 -9.23 18.47 0.03
CA VAL A 9 -9.64 17.35 0.89
C VAL A 9 -10.17 16.18 0.05
N LEU A 10 -11.00 16.45 -0.95
CA LEU A 10 -11.51 15.42 -1.85
C LEU A 10 -10.38 14.78 -2.66
N ALA A 11 -9.44 15.57 -3.19
CA ALA A 11 -8.29 15.05 -3.92
C ALA A 11 -7.41 14.15 -3.03
N THR A 12 -7.13 14.58 -1.79
CA THR A 12 -6.40 13.76 -0.82
C THR A 12 -7.12 12.46 -0.52
N GLY A 13 -8.45 12.50 -0.34
CA GLY A 13 -9.25 11.30 -0.12
C GLY A 13 -9.16 10.31 -1.29
N VAL A 14 -9.31 10.80 -2.53
CA VAL A 14 -9.19 9.97 -3.73
C VAL A 14 -7.80 9.35 -3.85
N VAL A 15 -6.74 10.13 -3.62
CA VAL A 15 -5.36 9.62 -3.66
C VAL A 15 -5.12 8.57 -2.58
N ALA A 16 -5.62 8.78 -1.36
CA ALA A 16 -5.50 7.82 -0.27
C ALA A 16 -6.21 6.50 -0.59
N VAL A 17 -7.42 6.55 -1.14
CA VAL A 17 -8.17 5.34 -1.55
C VAL A 17 -7.47 4.62 -2.69
N ALA A 18 -7.01 5.35 -3.72
CA ALA A 18 -6.27 4.77 -4.83
C ALA A 18 -4.97 4.09 -4.36
N PHE A 19 -4.25 4.72 -3.43
CA PHE A 19 -3.05 4.16 -2.83
C PHE A 19 -3.35 2.91 -1.99
N ALA A 20 -4.44 2.90 -1.23
CA ALA A 20 -4.87 1.72 -0.47
C ALA A 20 -5.19 0.53 -1.39
N ILE A 21 -5.86 0.77 -2.52
CA ILE A 21 -6.13 -0.26 -3.54
C ILE A 21 -4.83 -0.77 -4.16
N PHE A 22 -3.90 0.14 -4.48
CA PHE A 22 -2.58 -0.22 -5.02
C PHE A 22 -1.77 -1.10 -4.05
N CYS A 23 -1.96 -0.95 -2.74
CA CYS A 23 -1.28 -1.77 -1.74
C CYS A 23 -1.88 -3.18 -1.58
N LEU A 24 -3.05 -3.50 -2.14
CA LEU A 24 -3.68 -4.82 -1.94
C LEU A 24 -2.77 -6.01 -2.27
N PRO A 25 -2.01 -6.02 -3.39
CA PRO A 25 -1.09 -7.11 -3.68
C PRO A 25 0.04 -7.23 -2.66
N SER A 26 0.60 -6.11 -2.20
CA SER A 26 1.67 -6.12 -1.20
C SER A 26 1.14 -6.59 0.15
N ILE A 27 -0.09 -6.19 0.54
CA ILE A 27 -0.79 -6.68 1.73
C ILE A 27 -0.89 -8.21 1.71
N GLY A 28 -1.39 -8.78 0.61
CA GLY A 28 -1.47 -10.23 0.44
C GLY A 28 -0.11 -10.94 0.59
N LEU A 29 0.94 -10.40 -0.04
CA LEU A 29 2.28 -10.97 0.04
C LEU A 29 2.89 -10.86 1.45
N THR A 30 2.69 -9.75 2.14
CA THR A 30 3.15 -9.59 3.53
C THR A 30 2.39 -10.49 4.51
N TYR A 31 1.09 -10.70 4.31
CA TYR A 31 0.33 -11.70 5.08
C TYR A 31 0.84 -13.11 4.82
N LEU A 32 1.11 -13.45 3.55
CA LEU A 32 1.68 -14.75 3.19
C LEU A 32 3.06 -14.94 3.84
N GLY A 33 3.91 -13.90 3.82
CA GLY A 33 5.21 -13.90 4.49
C GLY A 33 5.08 -14.09 6.01
N ALA A 34 4.17 -13.35 6.66
CA ALA A 34 3.90 -13.52 8.09
C ALA A 34 3.38 -14.93 8.41
N TRP A 35 2.50 -15.48 7.57
CA TRP A 35 2.02 -16.86 7.70
C TRP A 35 3.16 -17.88 7.57
N LEU A 36 4.07 -17.70 6.61
CA LEU A 36 5.26 -18.56 6.49
C LEU A 36 6.19 -18.46 7.71
N ILE A 37 6.39 -17.25 8.26
CA ILE A 37 7.20 -17.06 9.47
C ILE A 37 6.53 -17.70 10.68
N SER A 38 5.20 -17.80 10.69
CA SER A 38 4.44 -18.41 11.80
C SER A 38 4.74 -19.90 12.02
N PHE A 39 5.37 -20.58 11.06
CA PHE A 39 5.89 -21.94 11.26
C PHE A 39 7.10 -22.02 12.20
N VAL A 40 7.78 -20.90 12.45
CA VAL A 40 9.02 -20.84 13.25
C VAL A 40 8.86 -19.92 14.46
N VAL A 41 7.98 -18.92 14.39
CA VAL A 41 7.75 -17.91 15.44
C VAL A 41 6.26 -17.84 15.75
N ASP A 42 5.89 -17.72 17.03
CA ASP A 42 4.49 -17.55 17.40
C ASP A 42 3.98 -16.15 17.00
N ILE A 43 3.01 -16.11 16.08
CA ILE A 43 2.40 -14.87 15.57
C ILE A 43 0.91 -14.92 15.83
N ASN A 44 0.42 -13.97 16.62
CA ASN A 44 -1.00 -13.82 16.88
C ASN A 44 -1.70 -13.06 15.74
N PHE A 45 -2.38 -13.77 14.85
CA PHE A 45 -3.14 -13.18 13.75
C PHE A 45 -4.47 -12.53 14.15
N ASP A 46 -4.96 -12.73 15.38
CA ASP A 46 -6.15 -12.02 15.87
C ASP A 46 -5.82 -10.63 16.43
N SER A 47 -4.54 -10.32 16.58
CA SER A 47 -4.08 -9.04 17.12
C SER A 47 -4.13 -7.92 16.09
N TRP A 48 -4.77 -6.81 16.46
CA TRP A 48 -4.77 -5.57 15.67
C TRP A 48 -3.35 -5.04 15.40
N ILE A 49 -2.39 -5.34 16.30
CA ILE A 49 -0.98 -4.94 16.15
C ILE A 49 -0.37 -5.68 14.96
N THR A 50 -0.60 -6.98 14.84
CA THR A 50 -0.11 -7.80 13.72
C THR A 50 -0.61 -7.25 12.39
N HIS A 51 -1.90 -6.93 12.30
CA HIS A 51 -2.48 -6.32 11.10
C HIS A 51 -1.88 -4.94 10.79
N THR A 52 -1.68 -4.10 11.82
CA THR A 52 -1.08 -2.78 11.66
C THR A 52 0.35 -2.88 11.13
N VAL A 53 1.16 -3.78 11.70
CA VAL A 53 2.54 -4.04 11.24
C VAL A 53 2.54 -4.51 9.79
N ILE A 54 1.65 -5.44 9.44
CA ILE A 54 1.51 -5.92 8.07
C ILE A 54 1.19 -4.74 7.14
N LEU A 55 0.15 -3.96 7.42
CA LEU A 55 -0.25 -2.81 6.60
C LEU A 55 0.88 -1.79 6.40
N VAL A 56 1.66 -1.51 7.45
CA VAL A 56 2.82 -0.60 7.35
C VAL A 56 3.90 -1.20 6.45
N LEU A 57 4.24 -2.47 6.62
CA LEU A 57 5.22 -3.15 5.76
C LEU A 57 4.75 -3.18 4.30
N SER A 58 3.48 -3.45 4.05
CA SER A 58 2.88 -3.43 2.71
C SER A 58 2.97 -2.04 2.09
N ALA A 59 2.65 -0.99 2.83
CA ALA A 59 2.72 0.39 2.35
C ALA A 59 4.16 0.79 2.02
N VAL A 60 5.13 0.47 2.89
CA VAL A 60 6.56 0.73 2.65
C VAL A 60 7.04 -0.03 1.42
N TRP A 61 6.70 -1.31 1.30
CA TRP A 61 7.07 -2.11 0.13
C TRP A 61 6.49 -1.54 -1.16
N SER A 62 5.22 -1.15 -1.15
CA SER A 62 4.54 -0.53 -2.28
C SER A 62 5.22 0.78 -2.69
N LEU A 63 5.62 1.62 -1.73
CA LEU A 63 6.37 2.86 -2.01
C LEU A 63 7.76 2.59 -2.60
N ILE A 64 8.49 1.60 -2.07
CA ILE A 64 9.79 1.19 -2.62
C ILE A 64 9.62 0.72 -4.06
N THR A 65 8.60 -0.11 -4.33
CA THR A 65 8.33 -0.64 -5.67
C THR A 65 8.07 0.48 -6.68
N LEU A 66 7.34 1.53 -6.28
CA LEU A 66 7.12 2.71 -7.10
C LEU A 66 8.39 3.52 -7.38
N ASN A 67 9.41 3.37 -6.54
CA ASN A 67 10.70 4.06 -6.68
C ASN A 67 11.75 3.20 -7.40
N THR A 68 11.32 2.24 -8.22
CA THR A 68 12.19 1.44 -9.10
C THR A 68 11.92 1.80 -10.55
N ASP A 69 12.90 1.57 -11.44
CA ASP A 69 12.73 1.79 -12.89
C ASP A 69 11.53 0.99 -13.45
N THR A 70 11.32 -0.23 -12.95
CA THR A 70 10.15 -1.05 -13.30
C THR A 70 8.85 -0.44 -12.79
N GLY A 71 8.85 0.14 -11.59
CA GLY A 71 7.72 0.86 -11.02
C GLY A 71 7.34 2.08 -11.82
N ASP A 72 8.33 2.87 -12.27
CA ASP A 72 8.13 4.05 -13.12
C ASP A 72 7.54 3.66 -14.49
N ASP A 73 8.08 2.62 -15.13
CA ASP A 73 7.54 2.11 -16.40
C ASP A 73 6.11 1.56 -16.26
N MET A 74 5.81 0.89 -15.14
CA MET A 74 4.45 0.46 -14.82
C MET A 74 3.51 1.66 -14.67
N LEU A 75 3.95 2.72 -13.99
CA LEU A 75 3.15 3.92 -13.75
C LEU A 75 2.90 4.68 -15.06
N LYS A 76 3.91 4.81 -15.91
CA LYS A 76 3.80 5.36 -17.27
C LYS A 76 2.80 4.58 -18.11
N THR A 77 2.87 3.25 -18.07
CA THR A 77 1.94 2.35 -18.77
C THR A 77 0.50 2.54 -18.28
N LEU A 78 0.29 2.60 -16.97
CA LEU A 78 -1.03 2.79 -16.35
C LEU A 78 -1.61 4.20 -16.56
N THR A 79 -0.76 5.21 -16.65
CA THR A 79 -1.18 6.61 -16.87
C THR A 79 -1.23 7.00 -18.35
N MET A 80 -0.93 6.08 -19.27
CA MET A 80 -0.81 6.31 -20.71
C MET A 80 0.13 7.47 -21.09
N LYS A 81 1.02 7.86 -20.17
CA LYS A 81 2.09 8.83 -20.44
C LYS A 81 3.27 8.04 -20.97
N ARG A 82 3.60 8.27 -22.25
CA ARG A 82 4.88 7.85 -22.83
C ARG A 82 6.04 8.59 -22.16
#